data_AF-A0A949PPG1-F1
#
_entry.id   AF-A0A949PPG1-F1
#
_cell.length_a   1.000
_cell.length_b   1.000
_cell.length_c   1.000
_cell.angle_alpha   90.00
_cell.angle_beta   90.00
_cell.angle_gamma   90.00
#
_symmetry.space_group_name_H-M   'P 1'
#
loop_
_entity.id
_entity.type
_entity.pdbx_description
1 polymer ?
#
loop_
_entity_poly.entity_id
_entity_poly.type
_entity_poly.pdbx_seq_one_letter_code
_entity_poly.pdbx_strand_id
1 'polypeptide(L)'
;MDERRTGSVVMIGLFSSLMLTGCSAEAEAPTSESAAAAISVLETSAGRYEFTPTTCAIYSQDDFDDIEIQGPGTTPDGEKFFFELSSTANAMTIGLGVDGPFASPERQLKAGRIASQEFTIVTSGRQLSVTDLMLVDENGASIDDRAALSIDCGVR
;
A
#
# COMPACT_ATOMS: atom_id res chain seq x y z
N MET A 1 27.55 -75.58 9.57
CA MET A 1 27.24 -76.59 8.54
C MET A 1 26.26 -75.91 7.61
N ASP A 2 26.74 -75.29 6.53
CA ASP A 2 26.87 -75.92 5.19
C ASP A 2 25.51 -76.49 4.75
N GLU A 3 24.91 -76.14 3.61
CA GLU A 3 25.51 -75.93 2.30
C GLU A 3 24.50 -75.26 1.32
N ARG A 4 25.05 -74.84 0.18
CA ARG A 4 24.45 -74.32 -1.07
C ARG A 4 23.27 -75.20 -1.59
N ARG A 5 22.40 -74.84 -2.54
CA ARG A 5 22.66 -74.30 -3.90
C ARG A 5 21.33 -74.13 -4.68
N THR A 6 21.14 -72.93 -5.25
CA THR A 6 20.72 -72.58 -6.63
C THR A 6 19.62 -73.36 -7.40
N GLY A 7 18.65 -72.62 -7.97
CA GLY A 7 17.98 -73.00 -9.23
C GLY A 7 16.70 -72.20 -9.56
N SER A 8 16.80 -71.18 -10.43
CA SER A 8 15.69 -70.42 -11.03
C SER A 8 14.87 -71.24 -12.03
N VAL A 9 13.54 -71.04 -12.10
CA VAL A 9 12.79 -71.00 -13.37
C VAL A 9 11.68 -69.94 -13.30
N VAL A 10 11.63 -69.14 -14.35
CA VAL A 10 10.76 -67.99 -14.65
C VAL A 10 9.35 -68.46 -15.05
N MET A 11 8.31 -67.72 -14.63
CA MET A 11 7.01 -67.73 -15.32
C MET A 11 6.51 -66.29 -15.52
N ILE A 12 6.39 -65.95 -16.80
CA ILE A 12 5.95 -64.68 -17.37
C ILE A 12 4.43 -64.59 -17.24
N GLY A 13 3.94 -63.54 -16.59
CA GLY A 13 2.51 -63.20 -16.55
C GLY A 13 2.30 -61.78 -17.05
N LEU A 14 1.68 -61.66 -18.23
CA LEU A 14 1.36 -60.41 -18.92
C LEU A 14 0.57 -59.45 -18.03
N PHE A 15 1.11 -58.25 -17.78
CA PHE A 15 0.35 -57.11 -17.26
C PHE A 15 -0.08 -56.22 -18.43
N SER A 16 -1.40 -56.18 -18.66
CA SER A 16 -2.07 -55.28 -19.59
C SER A 16 -1.94 -53.84 -19.12
N SER A 17 -1.18 -53.01 -19.84
CA SER A 17 -1.14 -51.56 -19.62
C SER A 17 -2.26 -50.89 -20.43
N LEU A 18 -3.36 -50.55 -19.75
CA LEU A 18 -4.32 -49.55 -20.24
C LEU A 18 -3.61 -48.19 -20.27
N MET A 19 -3.38 -47.65 -21.47
CA MET A 19 -2.94 -46.27 -21.64
C MET A 19 -4.15 -45.35 -21.43
N LEU A 20 -4.20 -44.68 -20.28
CA LEU A 20 -5.09 -43.55 -20.05
C LEU A 20 -4.58 -42.36 -20.90
N THR A 21 -5.28 -42.06 -21.99
CA THR A 21 -5.13 -40.80 -22.72
C THR A 21 -5.58 -39.66 -21.81
N GLY A 22 -4.62 -38.98 -21.18
CA GLY A 22 -4.88 -37.74 -20.46
C GLY A 22 -5.24 -36.64 -21.45
N CYS A 23 -6.48 -36.15 -21.38
CA CYS A 23 -6.85 -34.86 -21.95
C CYS A 23 -6.01 -33.79 -21.25
N SER A 24 -5.02 -33.25 -21.96
CA SER A 24 -4.38 -32.00 -21.58
C SER A 24 -5.40 -30.89 -21.80
N ALA A 25 -6.17 -30.59 -20.76
CA ALA A 25 -6.83 -29.29 -20.66
C ALA A 25 -5.72 -28.31 -20.29
N GLU A 26 -5.29 -27.49 -21.26
CA GLU A 26 -4.56 -26.27 -20.97
C GLU A 26 -5.46 -25.41 -20.08
N ALA A 27 -5.18 -25.41 -18.78
CA ALA A 27 -5.74 -24.44 -17.88
C ALA A 27 -5.12 -23.09 -18.27
N GLU A 28 -5.89 -22.24 -18.94
CA GLU A 28 -5.58 -20.81 -18.99
C GLU A 28 -5.46 -20.33 -17.55
N ALA A 29 -4.23 -19.98 -17.15
CA ALA A 29 -3.99 -19.35 -15.88
C ALA A 29 -4.84 -18.07 -15.85
N PRO A 30 -5.64 -17.83 -14.81
CA PRO A 30 -6.31 -16.53 -14.68
C PRO A 30 -5.23 -15.47 -14.67
N THR A 31 -5.22 -14.60 -15.68
CA THR A 31 -4.50 -13.33 -15.63
C THR A 31 -5.01 -12.62 -14.39
N SER A 32 -4.21 -12.68 -13.32
CA SER A 32 -4.39 -11.81 -12.17
C SER A 32 -4.32 -10.40 -12.70
N GLU A 33 -5.49 -9.78 -12.86
CA GLU A 33 -5.62 -8.34 -12.97
C GLU A 33 -4.94 -7.79 -11.73
N SER A 34 -3.70 -7.34 -11.91
CA SER A 34 -2.95 -6.64 -10.88
C SER A 34 -3.79 -5.41 -10.59
N ALA A 35 -4.62 -5.47 -9.54
CA ALA A 35 -5.33 -4.31 -9.03
C ALA A 35 -4.29 -3.20 -8.92
N ALA A 36 -4.40 -2.17 -9.76
CA ALA A 36 -3.51 -1.03 -9.67
C ALA A 36 -3.61 -0.54 -8.22
N ALA A 37 -2.47 -0.47 -7.52
CA ALA A 37 -2.47 -0.01 -6.15
C ALA A 37 -3.17 1.35 -6.10
N ALA A 38 -4.08 1.54 -5.14
CA ALA A 38 -4.80 2.79 -4.98
C ALA A 38 -3.78 3.94 -4.83
N ILE A 39 -3.78 4.89 -5.76
CA ILE A 39 -2.87 6.03 -5.76
C ILE A 39 -3.57 7.18 -5.04
N SER A 40 -2.99 7.57 -3.90
CA SER A 40 -3.37 8.76 -3.14
C SER A 40 -2.53 9.95 -3.55
N VAL A 41 -3.06 11.14 -3.37
CA VAL A 41 -2.57 12.36 -4.01
C VAL A 41 -2.67 13.54 -3.06
N LEU A 42 -1.57 14.28 -2.93
CA LEU A 42 -1.59 15.65 -2.45
C LEU A 42 -1.29 16.59 -3.62
N GLU A 43 -2.28 17.40 -3.98
CA GLU A 43 -2.16 18.44 -5.00
C GLU A 43 -1.73 19.75 -4.34
N THR A 44 -0.67 20.35 -4.88
CA THR A 44 -0.18 21.67 -4.50
C THR A 44 0.07 22.53 -5.74
N SER A 45 0.28 23.81 -5.55
CA SER A 45 0.74 24.76 -6.58
C SER A 45 2.11 24.39 -7.17
N ALA A 46 2.95 23.66 -6.42
CA ALA A 46 4.25 23.17 -6.88
C ALA A 46 4.15 21.85 -7.66
N GLY A 47 3.04 21.12 -7.53
CA GLY A 47 2.76 19.92 -8.30
C GLY A 47 2.03 18.85 -7.52
N ARG A 48 2.04 17.64 -8.09
CA ARG A 48 1.30 16.49 -7.58
C ARG A 48 2.23 15.52 -6.85
N TYR A 49 1.99 15.32 -5.56
CA TYR A 49 2.68 14.35 -4.72
C TYR A 49 1.87 13.08 -4.70
N GLU A 50 2.42 11.99 -5.23
CA GLU A 50 1.73 10.71 -5.34
C GLU A 50 2.26 9.75 -4.30
N PHE A 51 1.36 9.04 -3.62
CA PHE A 51 1.74 8.05 -2.61
C PHE A 51 0.76 6.88 -2.55
N THR A 52 1.22 5.77 -1.99
CA THR A 52 0.40 4.58 -1.79
C THR A 52 0.32 4.31 -0.30
N PRO A 53 -0.87 4.49 0.32
CA PRO A 53 -1.06 4.13 1.72
C PRO A 53 -0.72 2.66 1.95
N THR A 54 0.27 2.39 2.80
CA THR A 54 0.59 1.04 3.30
C THR A 54 -0.14 0.76 4.61
N THR A 55 -0.43 1.82 5.36
CA THR A 55 -1.33 1.81 6.51
C THR A 55 -2.51 2.71 6.18
N CYS A 56 -3.72 2.15 6.25
CA CYS A 56 -4.94 2.93 6.29
C CYS A 56 -5.87 2.32 7.34
N ALA A 57 -5.83 2.88 8.54
CA ALA A 57 -6.73 2.54 9.63
C ALA A 57 -7.82 3.61 9.72
N ILE A 58 -9.07 3.19 9.59
CA ILE A 58 -10.26 4.02 9.78
C ILE A 58 -11.13 3.28 10.77
N TYR A 59 -11.31 3.86 11.95
CA TYR A 59 -12.17 3.32 13.00
C TYR A 59 -13.23 4.36 13.36
N SER A 60 -14.49 4.04 13.10
CA SER A 60 -15.63 4.92 13.36
C SER A 60 -16.30 4.53 14.68
N GLN A 61 -16.42 5.49 15.61
CA GLN A 61 -17.18 5.36 16.85
C GLN A 61 -17.89 6.67 17.17
N ASP A 62 -19.18 6.60 17.49
CA ASP A 62 -20.00 7.74 17.94
C ASP A 62 -19.87 8.98 17.03
N ASP A 63 -20.00 8.78 15.70
CA ASP A 63 -19.87 9.79 14.65
C ASP A 63 -18.48 10.48 14.55
N PHE A 64 -17.46 9.89 15.17
CA PHE A 64 -16.06 10.29 15.04
C PHE A 64 -15.24 9.22 14.33
N ASP A 65 -14.46 9.63 13.33
CA ASP A 65 -13.52 8.76 12.63
C ASP A 65 -12.10 8.96 13.19
N ASP A 66 -11.57 7.92 13.85
CA ASP A 66 -10.15 7.80 14.16
C ASP A 66 -9.42 7.26 12.92
N ILE A 67 -8.60 8.11 12.31
CA ILE A 67 -8.00 7.90 11.00
C ILE A 67 -6.50 8.03 11.13
N GLU A 68 -5.80 6.96 10.78
CA GLU A 68 -4.34 6.90 10.77
C GLU A 68 -3.88 6.36 9.41
N ILE A 69 -3.25 7.22 8.63
CA ILE A 69 -2.80 6.92 7.26
C ILE A 69 -1.29 7.09 7.18
N GLN A 70 -0.61 6.12 6.59
CA GLN A 70 0.81 6.22 6.32
C GLN A 70 1.18 5.55 5.01
N GLY A 71 2.19 6.06 4.32
CA GLY A 71 2.72 5.37 3.15
C GLY A 71 3.86 6.09 2.45
N PRO A 72 4.68 5.36 1.68
CA PRO A 72 5.69 5.93 0.82
C PRO A 72 5.07 6.64 -0.38
N GLY A 73 5.76 7.67 -0.85
CA GLY A 73 5.40 8.41 -2.04
C GLY A 73 6.58 8.97 -2.81
N THR A 74 6.27 9.75 -3.83
CA THR A 74 7.25 10.41 -4.69
C THR A 74 6.76 11.81 -5.05
N THR A 75 7.62 12.80 -4.83
CA THR A 75 7.38 14.21 -5.13
C THR A 75 7.28 14.45 -6.64
N PRO A 76 6.83 15.63 -7.09
CA PRO A 76 6.75 15.96 -8.52
C PRO A 76 8.08 15.83 -9.27
N ASP A 77 9.21 16.04 -8.60
CA ASP A 77 10.57 15.96 -9.16
C ASP A 77 11.24 14.59 -8.96
N GLY A 78 10.54 13.62 -8.36
CA GLY A 78 11.03 12.25 -8.20
C GLY A 78 11.71 11.94 -6.87
N GLU A 79 11.84 12.90 -5.95
CA GLU A 79 12.32 12.67 -4.59
C GLU A 79 11.37 11.74 -3.82
N LYS A 80 11.92 10.83 -3.02
CA LYS A 80 11.13 9.96 -2.15
C LYS A 80 10.63 10.72 -0.93
N PHE A 81 9.41 10.40 -0.51
CA PHE A 81 8.88 10.89 0.75
C PHE A 81 8.10 9.81 1.49
N PHE A 82 7.90 10.03 2.78
CA PHE A 82 6.97 9.26 3.61
C PHE A 82 5.85 10.17 4.11
N PHE A 83 4.60 9.76 3.89
CA PHE A 83 3.39 10.47 4.29
C PHE A 83 2.84 9.91 5.59
N GLU A 84 2.38 10.79 6.46
CA GLU A 84 1.67 10.46 7.70
C GLU A 84 0.49 11.42 7.90
N LEU A 85 -0.66 10.89 8.30
CA LEU A 85 -1.83 11.65 8.72
C LEU A 85 -2.48 11.00 9.94
N SER A 86 -2.81 11.81 10.93
CA SER A 86 -3.56 11.44 12.14
C SER A 86 -4.74 12.40 12.32
N SER A 87 -5.98 11.88 12.33
CA SER A 87 -7.17 12.70 12.64
C SER A 87 -7.21 13.09 14.11
N THR A 88 -6.77 12.20 15.00
CA THR A 88 -6.72 12.45 16.45
C THR A 88 -5.78 13.62 16.79
N ALA A 89 -4.59 13.67 16.16
CA ALA A 89 -3.68 14.79 16.34
C ALA A 89 -4.07 16.03 15.51
N ASN A 90 -4.96 15.86 14.52
CA ASN A 90 -5.18 16.81 13.42
C ASN A 90 -3.83 17.26 12.84
N ALA A 91 -3.08 16.29 12.32
CA ALA A 91 -1.74 16.51 11.82
C ALA A 91 -1.51 15.73 10.53
N MET A 92 -0.85 16.37 9.58
CA MET A 92 -0.34 15.75 8.37
C MET A 92 1.14 16.11 8.22
N THR A 93 1.97 15.13 7.94
CA THR A 93 3.41 15.30 7.73
C THR A 93 3.85 14.57 6.47
N ILE A 94 4.71 15.22 5.70
CA ILE A 94 5.50 14.61 4.62
C ILE A 94 6.97 14.75 5.00
N GLY A 95 7.62 13.63 5.27
CA GLY A 95 9.06 13.56 5.42
C GLY A 95 9.75 13.41 4.08
N LEU A 96 10.52 14.42 3.65
CA LEU A 96 11.23 14.39 2.36
C LEU A 96 12.57 13.66 2.47
N GLY A 97 12.99 13.00 1.37
CA GLY A 97 14.24 12.27 1.27
C GLY A 97 14.24 10.89 1.93
N VAL A 98 13.09 10.43 2.42
CA VAL A 98 12.90 9.15 3.12
C VAL A 98 11.67 8.44 2.58
N ASP A 99 11.59 7.12 2.68
CA ASP A 99 10.45 6.33 2.20
C ASP A 99 9.87 5.38 3.26
N GLY A 100 10.21 5.59 4.54
CA GLY A 100 9.75 4.73 5.63
C GLY A 100 9.54 5.48 6.96
N PRO A 101 8.73 4.90 7.86
CA PRO A 101 8.20 5.57 9.06
C PRO A 101 9.22 5.82 10.18
N PHE A 102 10.38 5.18 10.16
CA PHE A 102 11.38 5.29 11.23
C PHE A 102 12.60 6.14 10.84
N ALA A 103 12.58 6.70 9.64
CA ALA A 103 13.60 7.64 9.20
C ALA A 103 13.33 9.03 9.77
N SER A 104 14.38 9.77 10.12
CA SER A 104 14.27 11.17 10.53
C SER A 104 14.57 12.07 9.33
N PRO A 105 13.56 12.60 8.64
CA PRO A 105 13.79 13.47 7.49
C PRO A 105 14.36 14.81 7.95
N GLU A 106 15.32 15.35 7.20
CA GLU A 106 15.89 16.69 7.45
C GLU A 106 14.92 17.81 7.05
N ARG A 107 14.02 17.54 6.11
CA ARG A 107 13.03 18.48 5.56
C ARG A 107 11.63 17.91 5.66
N GLN A 108 10.67 18.74 6.00
CA GLN A 108 9.29 18.31 6.19
C GLN A 108 8.30 19.30 5.60
N LEU A 109 7.21 18.79 5.05
CA LEU A 109 5.99 19.57 4.85
C LEU A 109 4.98 19.16 5.92
N LYS A 110 4.32 20.13 6.54
CA LYS A 110 3.42 19.91 7.67
C LYS A 110 2.10 20.66 7.46
N ALA A 111 1.02 20.10 7.97
CA ALA A 111 -0.24 20.79 8.15
C ALA A 111 -0.97 20.32 9.42
N GLY A 112 -1.91 21.13 9.88
CA GLY A 112 -2.79 20.78 10.99
C GLY A 112 -2.63 21.67 12.22
N ARG A 113 -3.39 21.36 13.27
CA ARG A 113 -3.61 22.17 14.47
C ARG A 113 -2.36 22.85 15.04
N ILE A 114 -1.24 22.13 15.10
CA ILE A 114 -0.02 22.59 15.78
C ILE A 114 0.94 23.30 14.81
N ALA A 115 0.93 22.92 13.53
CA ALA A 115 1.90 23.41 12.55
C ALA A 115 1.37 24.61 11.76
N SER A 116 0.09 24.61 11.41
CA SER A 116 -0.55 25.62 10.59
C SER A 116 -1.98 25.90 11.07
N GLN A 117 -2.97 25.36 10.38
CA GLN A 117 -4.40 25.50 10.66
C GLN A 117 -5.04 24.12 10.78
N GLU A 118 -6.06 24.01 11.64
CA GLU A 118 -6.89 22.82 11.65
C GLU A 118 -7.57 22.59 10.30
N PHE A 119 -7.62 21.34 9.86
CA PHE A 119 -8.34 20.93 8.66
C PHE A 119 -9.39 19.89 8.96
N THR A 120 -10.39 19.77 8.08
CA THR A 120 -11.46 18.77 8.19
C THR A 120 -11.21 17.65 7.19
N ILE A 121 -11.29 16.41 7.67
CA ILE A 121 -11.25 15.23 6.81
C ILE A 121 -12.68 14.85 6.50
N VAL A 122 -13.01 14.81 5.21
CA VAL A 122 -14.31 14.33 4.72
C VAL A 122 -14.13 12.88 4.26
N THR A 123 -14.88 11.98 4.88
CA THR A 123 -14.86 10.55 4.56
C THR A 123 -16.07 10.15 3.69
N SER A 124 -15.82 9.30 2.70
CA SER A 124 -16.85 8.66 1.87
C SER A 124 -16.46 7.21 1.63
N GLY A 125 -16.93 6.32 2.51
CA GLY A 125 -16.51 4.92 2.52
C GLY A 125 -15.01 4.80 2.80
N ARG A 126 -14.23 4.45 1.77
CA ARG A 126 -12.76 4.28 1.87
C ARG A 126 -11.97 5.41 1.21
N GLN A 127 -12.66 6.42 0.72
CA GLN A 127 -12.06 7.63 0.20
C GLN A 127 -12.08 8.71 1.27
N LEU A 128 -10.97 9.43 1.39
CA LEU A 128 -10.85 10.58 2.28
C LEU A 128 -10.41 11.77 1.45
N SER A 129 -10.92 12.94 1.81
CA SER A 129 -10.54 14.18 1.17
C SER A 129 -10.36 15.30 2.19
N VAL A 130 -9.41 16.18 1.89
CA VAL A 130 -9.19 17.44 2.60
C VAL A 130 -9.00 18.53 1.55
N THR A 131 -9.71 19.65 1.71
CA THR A 131 -9.55 20.83 0.87
C THR A 131 -8.99 21.99 1.70
N ASP A 132 -8.44 22.99 1.02
CA ASP A 132 -7.91 24.21 1.64
C ASP A 132 -6.86 23.92 2.73
N LEU A 133 -6.00 22.92 2.48
CA LEU A 133 -4.96 22.50 3.41
C LEU A 133 -3.80 23.50 3.39
N MET A 134 -3.56 24.16 4.52
CA MET A 134 -2.41 25.05 4.70
C MET A 134 -1.14 24.25 4.99
N LEU A 135 -0.30 24.08 3.97
CA LEU A 135 1.01 23.44 4.05
C LEU A 135 2.08 24.46 4.43
N VAL A 136 2.91 24.07 5.38
CA VAL A 136 4.09 24.81 5.81
C VAL A 136 5.33 23.93 5.80
N ASP A 137 6.52 24.52 5.74
CA ASP A 137 7.78 23.81 5.90
C ASP A 137 8.11 23.49 7.37
N GLU A 138 9.30 22.92 7.63
CA GLU A 138 9.75 22.62 8.98
C GLU A 138 9.84 23.86 9.89
N ASN A 139 10.08 25.04 9.31
CA ASN A 139 10.24 26.33 10.00
C ASN A 139 8.90 27.10 10.15
N GLY A 140 7.81 26.57 9.60
CA GLY A 140 6.49 27.21 9.60
C GLY A 140 6.29 28.22 8.48
N ALA A 141 7.19 28.30 7.49
CA ALA A 141 6.98 29.13 6.32
C ALA A 141 5.91 28.49 5.42
N SER A 142 4.98 29.31 4.92
CA SER A 142 3.92 28.84 4.03
C SER A 142 4.48 28.33 2.71
N ILE A 143 4.07 27.12 2.34
CA ILE A 143 4.39 26.45 1.08
C ILE A 143 3.20 26.48 0.14
N ASP A 144 2.00 26.20 0.66
CA ASP A 144 0.75 26.29 -0.07
C ASP A 144 -0.39 26.57 0.90
N ASP A 145 -1.32 27.45 0.54
CA ASP A 145 -2.47 27.81 1.38
C ASP A 145 -3.77 27.12 0.95
N ARG A 146 -3.75 26.37 -0.15
CA ARG A 146 -4.93 25.76 -0.79
C ARG A 146 -4.63 24.37 -1.36
N ALA A 147 -3.73 23.64 -0.71
CA ALA A 147 -3.44 22.27 -1.13
C ALA A 147 -4.69 21.37 -0.92
N ALA A 148 -4.80 20.33 -1.74
CA ALA A 148 -5.90 19.38 -1.68
C ALA A 148 -5.37 17.96 -1.55
N LEU A 149 -5.89 17.22 -0.57
CA LEU A 149 -5.52 15.84 -0.30
C LEU A 149 -6.67 14.93 -0.71
N SER A 150 -6.37 13.89 -1.48
CA SER A 150 -7.29 12.80 -1.81
C SER A 150 -6.61 11.48 -1.50
N ILE A 151 -7.19 10.71 -0.59
CA ILE A 151 -6.67 9.40 -0.18
C ILE A 151 -7.66 8.34 -0.59
N ASP A 152 -7.16 7.32 -1.28
CA ASP A 152 -7.88 6.09 -1.56
C ASP A 152 -7.24 4.95 -0.79
N CYS A 153 -7.98 4.39 0.16
CA CYS A 153 -7.54 3.25 0.93
C CYS A 153 -7.76 1.90 0.24
N GLY A 154 -8.19 1.86 -1.02
CA GLY A 154 -8.34 0.67 -1.85
C GLY A 154 -9.52 -0.24 -1.50
N VAL A 155 -9.55 -1.45 -2.10
CA VAL A 155 -10.44 -2.57 -1.72
C VAL A 155 -9.64 -3.62 -0.94
N ARG A 156 -10.27 -4.28 0.03
CA ARG A 156 -9.61 -5.30 0.88
C ARG A 156 -9.69 -6.65 0.20
#